data_AF-A0AA47MPM5-F1
#
_entry.id   AF-A0AA47MPM5-F1
#
_cell.length_a   1.000
_cell.length_b   1.000
_cell.length_c   1.000
_cell.angle_alpha   90.00
_cell.angle_beta   90.00
_cell.angle_gamma   90.00
#
_symmetry.space_group_name_H-M   'P 1'
#
loop_
_entity.id
_entity.type
_entity.pdbx_description
1 polymer ?
#
loop_
_entity_poly.entity_id
_entity_poly.type
_entity_poly.pdbx_seq_one_letter_code
_entity_poly.pdbx_strand_id
1 'polypeptide(L)'
;MPQAFPTDRSKIAFMISHLTDRAKAWASAEWGRGSSICNSLTDFQAALTKTFDPELSSLKQGSGSVCDFAIRFRTLAAESGWNDTALYDVFLKGLAAPLQDLLVPLDLPSDVDSLIALAIRTDNRLVQFRRQRGGRPAAPEGPACSTTPSGSANHRSPTEPHPHPRTDREVEPMQLGRARLTPEERRKRQLEGRCFYCGEIGHLVISCPAKGSISFVTVRVPPAFVLCPASATPSSKFVS
;
A
#
# COMPACT_ATOMS: atom_id res chain seq x y z
N MET A 1 47.42 0.31 37.28
CA MET A 1 46.61 0.88 38.37
C MET A 1 45.43 -0.05 38.66
N PRO A 2 45.46 -0.87 39.74
CA PRO A 2 44.35 -1.74 40.09
C PRO A 2 43.49 -1.13 41.21
N GLN A 3 42.17 -1.29 41.09
CA GLN A 3 41.09 -0.80 41.98
C GLN A 3 40.53 0.60 41.68
N ALA A 4 39.84 0.76 40.55
CA ALA A 4 39.11 2.00 40.28
C ALA A 4 37.72 2.07 40.95
N PHE A 5 37.08 0.95 41.34
CA PHE A 5 35.71 0.98 41.87
C PHE A 5 35.44 -0.16 42.89
N PRO A 6 35.54 0.09 44.21
CA PRO A 6 35.40 -0.94 45.24
C PRO A 6 33.94 -1.33 45.54
N THR A 7 32.96 -0.47 45.21
CA THR A 7 31.53 -0.74 45.46
C THR A 7 30.75 -0.82 44.16
N ASP A 8 29.68 -1.62 44.15
CA ASP A 8 28.79 -1.72 43.00
C ASP A 8 28.17 -0.38 42.63
N ARG A 9 27.88 0.45 43.63
CA ARG A 9 27.42 1.82 43.42
C ARG A 9 28.44 2.67 42.63
N SER A 10 29.73 2.58 42.93
CA SER A 10 30.77 3.30 42.19
C SER A 10 30.92 2.77 40.75
N LYS A 11 30.78 1.45 40.54
CA LYS A 11 30.79 0.83 39.20
C LYS A 11 29.58 1.29 38.37
N ILE A 12 28.40 1.36 38.99
CA ILE A 12 27.17 1.84 38.35
C ILE A 12 27.30 3.32 37.99
N ALA A 13 27.83 4.17 38.88
CA ALA A 13 28.08 5.58 38.56
C ALA A 13 29.01 5.75 37.34
N PHE A 14 30.07 4.93 37.25
CA PHE A 14 30.95 4.89 36.08
C PHE A 14 30.25 4.38 34.81
N MET A 15 29.37 3.38 34.92
CA MET A 15 28.55 2.95 33.79
C MET A 15 27.64 4.08 33.32
N ILE A 16 26.93 4.75 34.23
CA ILE A 16 26.03 5.88 33.92
C ILE A 16 26.78 7.01 33.20
N SER A 17 28.03 7.29 33.58
CA SER A 17 28.82 8.32 32.89
C SER A 17 29.18 7.95 31.45
N HIS A 18 29.21 6.65 31.13
CA HIS A 18 29.51 6.10 29.79
C HIS A 18 28.26 5.80 28.95
N LEU A 19 27.06 5.85 29.53
CA LEU A 19 25.82 5.77 28.76
C LEU A 19 25.62 7.05 27.93
N THR A 20 24.93 6.93 26.79
CA THR A 20 24.54 8.06 25.95
C THR A 20 23.02 8.20 25.86
N ASP A 21 22.57 9.41 25.49
CA ASP A 21 21.20 9.72 25.12
C ASP A 21 20.14 9.23 26.12
N ARG A 22 19.26 8.33 25.66
CA ARG A 22 18.10 7.81 26.41
C ARG A 22 18.52 6.88 27.54
N ALA A 23 19.58 6.10 27.36
CA ALA A 23 20.10 5.23 28.41
C ALA A 23 20.69 6.02 29.57
N LYS A 24 21.39 7.12 29.27
CA LYS A 24 21.89 8.04 30.30
C LYS A 24 20.75 8.76 31.02
N ALA A 25 19.75 9.25 30.31
CA ALA A 25 18.59 9.93 30.90
C ALA A 25 17.82 8.99 31.83
N TRP A 26 17.54 7.76 31.40
CA TRP A 26 16.92 6.73 32.22
C TRP A 26 17.75 6.42 33.46
N ALA A 27 19.03 6.09 33.29
CA ALA A 27 19.88 5.69 34.42
C ALA A 27 20.14 6.83 35.41
N SER A 28 20.20 8.08 34.93
CA SER A 28 20.29 9.27 35.79
C SER A 28 18.99 9.49 36.58
N ALA A 29 17.83 9.18 36.00
CA ALA A 29 16.54 9.24 36.69
C ALA A 29 16.40 8.12 37.75
N GLU A 30 16.84 6.89 37.44
CA GLU A 30 16.94 5.77 38.42
C GLU A 30 17.87 6.13 39.59
N TRP A 31 19.00 6.76 39.27
CA TRP A 31 19.98 7.18 40.26
C TRP A 31 19.46 8.32 41.14
N GLY A 32 18.84 9.34 40.53
CA GLY A 32 18.30 10.50 41.22
C GLY A 32 17.16 10.17 42.19
N ARG A 33 16.37 9.14 41.88
CA ARG A 33 15.29 8.67 42.78
C ARG A 33 15.73 7.67 43.84
N GLY A 34 17.01 7.30 43.86
CA GLY A 34 17.55 6.33 44.84
C GLY A 34 16.98 4.92 44.66
N SER A 35 16.75 4.50 43.41
CA SER A 35 16.24 3.17 43.07
C SER A 35 17.13 2.07 43.66
N SER A 36 16.54 1.00 44.23
CA SER A 36 17.30 -0.13 44.80
C SER A 36 18.16 -0.84 43.75
N ILE A 37 17.76 -0.72 42.49
CA ILE A 37 18.47 -1.20 41.31
C ILE A 37 19.87 -0.59 41.20
N CYS A 38 20.09 0.64 41.69
CA CYS A 38 21.39 1.32 41.67
C CYS A 38 22.35 0.88 42.80
N ASN A 39 21.94 -0.04 43.67
CA ASN A 39 22.78 -0.57 44.76
C ASN A 39 23.44 -1.92 44.41
N SER A 40 22.98 -2.58 43.35
CA SER A 40 23.43 -3.90 42.92
C SER A 40 23.79 -3.84 41.43
N LEU A 41 25.02 -4.20 41.10
CA LEU A 41 25.47 -4.13 39.71
C LEU A 41 24.66 -5.07 38.81
N THR A 42 24.33 -6.26 39.32
CA THR A 42 23.57 -7.27 38.60
C THR A 42 22.15 -6.80 38.32
N ASP A 43 21.49 -6.19 39.30
CA ASP A 43 20.12 -5.66 39.12
C ASP A 43 20.12 -4.46 38.17
N PHE A 44 21.14 -3.59 38.25
CA PHE A 44 21.32 -2.50 37.30
C PHE A 44 21.54 -2.99 35.88
N GLN A 45 22.40 -3.99 35.69
CA GLN A 45 22.62 -4.61 34.38
C GLN A 45 21.36 -5.27 33.84
N ALA A 46 20.63 -6.02 34.67
CA ALA A 46 19.38 -6.67 34.29
C ALA A 46 18.28 -5.65 33.94
N ALA A 47 18.16 -4.58 34.71
CA ALA A 47 17.24 -3.50 34.41
C ALA A 47 17.64 -2.75 33.13
N LEU A 48 18.95 -2.55 32.91
CA LEU A 48 19.47 -1.88 31.72
C LEU A 48 19.28 -2.74 30.46
N THR A 49 19.56 -4.05 30.51
CA THR A 49 19.31 -4.94 29.38
C THR A 49 17.82 -5.11 29.10
N LYS A 50 16.99 -5.17 30.14
CA LYS A 50 15.53 -5.19 29.97
C LYS A 50 15.01 -3.90 29.31
N THR A 51 15.46 -2.74 29.80
CA THR A 51 15.02 -1.42 29.30
C THR A 51 15.56 -1.13 27.91
N PHE A 52 16.73 -1.68 27.55
CA PHE A 52 17.39 -1.46 26.26
C PHE A 52 17.60 -2.77 25.51
N ASP A 53 16.59 -3.64 25.54
CA ASP A 53 16.64 -4.95 24.89
C ASP A 53 17.15 -4.82 23.44
N PRO A 54 18.34 -5.38 23.13
CA PRO A 54 18.95 -5.26 21.82
C PRO A 54 18.10 -5.95 20.74
N GLU A 55 17.31 -6.96 21.09
CA GLU A 55 16.49 -7.68 20.12
C GLU A 55 15.36 -6.82 19.59
N LEU A 56 14.68 -6.09 20.48
CA LEU A 56 13.61 -5.18 20.10
C LEU A 56 14.16 -3.97 19.33
N SER A 57 15.29 -3.40 19.76
CA SER A 57 15.87 -2.22 19.12
C SER A 57 16.54 -2.50 17.76
N SER A 58 16.99 -3.74 17.52
CA SER A 58 17.53 -4.17 16.23
C SER A 58 16.48 -4.77 15.29
N LEU A 59 15.22 -4.86 15.74
CA LEU A 59 14.14 -5.43 14.96
C LEU A 59 13.87 -4.62 13.69
N LYS A 60 13.96 -5.29 12.54
CA LYS A 60 13.66 -4.72 11.24
C LYS A 60 12.64 -5.56 10.49
N GLN A 61 11.81 -4.91 9.68
CA GLN A 61 10.85 -5.55 8.80
C GLN A 61 11.55 -6.48 7.80
N GLY A 62 12.67 -6.02 7.22
CA GLY A 62 13.40 -6.76 6.18
C GLY A 62 12.59 -6.87 4.89
N SER A 63 12.57 -8.04 4.28
CA SER A 63 11.78 -8.36 3.07
C SER A 63 10.37 -8.90 3.36
N GLY A 64 10.02 -9.08 4.63
CA GLY A 64 8.72 -9.62 5.05
C GLY A 64 7.58 -8.61 4.99
N SER A 65 6.35 -9.11 5.17
CA SER A 65 5.17 -8.25 5.27
C SER A 65 5.20 -7.41 6.55
N VAL A 66 4.55 -6.25 6.53
CA VAL A 66 4.41 -5.44 7.75
C VAL A 66 3.61 -6.16 8.83
N CYS A 67 2.63 -7.00 8.44
CA CYS A 67 1.86 -7.81 9.38
C CYS A 67 2.76 -8.75 10.18
N ASP A 68 3.63 -9.51 9.50
CA ASP A 68 4.53 -10.47 10.17
C ASP A 68 5.54 -9.73 11.08
N PHE A 69 6.04 -8.59 10.61
CA PHE A 69 6.88 -7.72 11.42
C PHE A 69 6.15 -7.20 12.67
N ALA A 70 4.90 -6.76 12.53
CA ALA A 70 4.08 -6.26 13.64
C ALA A 70 3.79 -7.35 14.70
N ILE A 71 3.62 -8.61 14.28
CA ILE A 71 3.47 -9.74 15.21
C ILE A 71 4.75 -9.91 16.02
N ARG A 72 5.91 -10.02 15.36
CA ARG A 72 7.21 -10.15 16.06
C ARG A 72 7.48 -8.99 17.00
N PHE A 73 7.19 -7.78 16.54
CA PHE A 73 7.32 -6.56 17.33
C PHE A 73 6.45 -6.61 18.59
N ARG A 74 5.17 -7.00 18.47
CA ARG A 74 4.27 -7.10 19.62
C ARG A 74 4.67 -8.18 20.61
N THR A 75 5.16 -9.33 20.13
CA THR A 75 5.67 -10.40 21.00
C THR A 75 6.84 -9.89 21.85
N LEU A 76 7.84 -9.25 21.21
CA LEU A 76 8.99 -8.69 21.93
C LEU A 76 8.61 -7.50 22.83
N ALA A 77 7.67 -6.66 22.38
CA ALA A 77 7.19 -5.52 23.17
C ALA A 77 6.47 -5.94 24.47
N ALA A 78 5.74 -7.07 24.44
CA ALA A 78 5.03 -7.57 25.61
C ALA A 78 5.98 -8.00 26.76
N GLU A 79 7.17 -8.47 26.42
CA GLU A 79 8.16 -8.99 27.38
C GLU A 79 9.16 -7.92 27.84
N SER A 80 9.35 -6.88 27.04
CA SER A 80 10.41 -5.89 27.26
C SER A 80 10.06 -4.80 28.29
N GLY A 81 8.77 -4.49 28.49
CA GLY A 81 8.33 -3.43 29.40
C GLY A 81 8.69 -2.02 28.92
N TRP A 82 8.91 -1.84 27.63
CA TRP A 82 9.22 -0.54 27.03
C TRP A 82 8.00 0.40 27.08
N ASN A 83 8.25 1.70 27.18
CA ASN A 83 7.18 2.69 27.11
C ASN A 83 6.69 2.89 25.66
N ASP A 84 5.46 3.38 25.51
CA ASP A 84 4.82 3.55 24.21
C ASP A 84 5.62 4.47 23.28
N THR A 85 6.27 5.52 23.79
CA THR A 85 7.10 6.42 22.99
C THR A 85 8.32 5.73 22.40
N ALA A 86 8.96 4.85 23.16
CA ALA A 86 10.11 4.08 22.71
C ALA A 86 9.69 2.99 21.72
N LEU A 87 8.56 2.32 21.99
CA LEU A 87 7.94 1.37 21.07
C LEU A 87 7.58 2.03 19.73
N TYR A 88 7.03 3.23 19.78
CA TYR A 88 6.69 4.04 18.61
C TYR A 88 7.91 4.30 17.73
N ASP A 89 8.98 4.82 18.33
CA ASP A 89 10.23 5.13 17.63
C ASP A 89 10.89 3.89 17.02
N VAL A 90 10.93 2.79 17.78
CA VAL A 90 11.51 1.53 17.31
C VAL A 90 10.70 0.98 16.13
N PHE A 91 9.37 0.99 16.23
CA PHE A 91 8.51 0.52 15.15
C PHE A 91 8.75 1.32 13.88
N LEU A 92 8.73 2.66 13.94
CA LEU A 92 9.00 3.52 12.78
C LEU A 92 10.35 3.24 12.14
N LYS A 93 11.42 3.18 12.93
CA LYS A 93 12.78 2.92 12.45
C LYS A 93 12.94 1.52 11.87
N GLY A 94 12.17 0.56 12.36
CA GLY A 94 12.19 -0.84 11.94
C GLY A 94 11.47 -1.11 10.60
N LEU A 95 10.58 -0.23 10.15
CA LEU A 95 9.86 -0.38 8.88
C LEU A 95 10.81 -0.36 7.67
N ALA A 96 10.40 -0.98 6.56
CA ALA A 96 11.17 -0.92 5.33
C ALA A 96 11.23 0.52 4.77
N ALA A 97 12.38 0.96 4.26
CA ALA A 97 12.57 2.30 3.66
C ALA A 97 11.46 2.74 2.69
N PRO A 98 11.02 1.92 1.70
CA PRO A 98 9.95 2.35 0.79
C PRO A 98 8.60 2.56 1.47
N LEU A 99 8.37 1.93 2.63
CA LEU A 99 7.17 2.17 3.42
C LEU A 99 7.33 3.43 4.28
N GLN A 100 8.51 3.66 4.87
CA GLN A 100 8.81 4.89 5.61
C GLN A 100 8.59 6.13 4.73
N ASP A 101 9.08 6.10 3.48
CA ASP A 101 8.89 7.21 2.52
C ASP A 101 7.42 7.51 2.23
N LEU A 102 6.56 6.48 2.23
CA LEU A 102 5.11 6.64 2.04
C LEU A 102 4.39 7.15 3.29
N LEU A 103 5.01 7.02 4.46
CA LEU A 103 4.49 7.52 5.74
C LEU A 103 4.88 8.98 6.01
N VAL A 104 6.02 9.46 5.48
CA VAL A 104 6.49 10.85 5.64
C VAL A 104 5.43 11.92 5.34
N PRO A 105 4.64 11.84 4.25
CA PRO A 105 3.64 12.87 3.94
C PRO A 105 2.31 12.71 4.70
N LEU A 106 2.17 11.69 5.55
CA LEU A 106 0.92 11.41 6.27
C LEU A 106 0.97 11.98 7.69
N ASP A 107 -0.19 12.37 8.20
CA ASP A 107 -0.35 12.66 9.62
C ASP A 107 -0.20 11.36 10.42
N LEU A 108 0.89 11.27 11.16
CA LEU A 108 1.22 10.10 11.97
C LEU A 108 0.42 10.12 13.28
N PRO A 109 -0.28 9.03 13.62
CA PRO A 109 -1.03 8.94 14.87
C PRO A 109 -0.09 8.92 16.08
N SER A 110 -0.57 9.35 17.25
CA SER A 110 0.22 9.35 18.49
C SER A 110 0.44 7.95 19.08
N ASP A 111 -0.45 7.00 18.75
CA ASP A 111 -0.49 5.70 19.42
C ASP A 111 0.17 4.62 18.56
N VAL A 112 0.89 3.70 19.21
CA VAL A 112 1.64 2.63 18.56
C VAL A 112 0.71 1.70 17.77
N ASP A 113 -0.44 1.31 18.33
CA ASP A 113 -1.39 0.42 17.64
C ASP A 113 -2.01 1.06 16.40
N SER A 114 -2.34 2.36 16.50
CA SER A 114 -2.84 3.15 15.38
C SER A 114 -1.79 3.28 14.27
N LEU A 115 -0.52 3.45 14.64
CA LEU A 115 0.60 3.46 13.71
C LEU A 115 0.78 2.10 13.02
N ILE A 116 0.72 1.00 13.76
CA ILE A 116 0.80 -0.36 13.20
C ILE A 116 -0.33 -0.57 12.18
N ALA A 117 -1.56 -0.19 12.54
CA ALA A 117 -2.71 -0.31 11.63
C ALA A 117 -2.57 0.56 10.38
N LEU A 118 -2.00 1.77 10.50
CA LEU A 118 -1.68 2.63 9.35
C LEU A 118 -0.62 1.98 8.45
N ALA A 119 0.48 1.49 9.03
CA ALA A 119 1.57 0.86 8.30
C ALA A 119 1.10 -0.39 7.52
N ILE A 120 0.27 -1.24 8.14
CA ILE A 120 -0.33 -2.41 7.47
C ILE A 120 -1.21 -1.99 6.28
N ARG A 121 -2.04 -0.95 6.43
CA ARG A 121 -2.88 -0.45 5.33
C ARG A 121 -2.04 0.10 4.18
N THR A 122 -0.98 0.84 4.49
CA THR A 122 -0.04 1.39 3.50
C THR A 122 0.71 0.28 2.77
N ASP A 123 1.16 -0.76 3.48
CA ASP A 123 1.84 -1.92 2.88
C ASP A 123 0.92 -2.70 1.95
N ASN A 124 -0.33 -2.95 2.36
CA ASN A 124 -1.33 -3.58 1.51
C ASN A 124 -1.57 -2.79 0.22
N ARG A 125 -1.64 -1.45 0.31
CA ARG A 125 -1.77 -0.58 -0.86
C ARG A 125 -0.54 -0.65 -1.75
N LEU A 126 0.66 -0.68 -1.17
CA LEU A 126 1.92 -0.81 -1.90
C LEU A 126 2.00 -2.15 -2.65
N VAL A 127 1.63 -3.26 -1.99
CA VAL A 127 1.58 -4.60 -2.60
C VAL A 127 0.56 -4.64 -3.73
N GLN A 128 -0.65 -4.10 -3.54
CA GLN A 128 -1.66 -4.02 -4.60
C GLN A 128 -1.18 -3.20 -5.81
N PHE A 129 -0.52 -2.06 -5.57
CA PHE A 129 0.03 -1.23 -6.63
C PHE A 129 1.15 -1.92 -7.40
N ARG A 130 2.04 -2.63 -6.70
CA ARG A 130 3.10 -3.45 -7.30
C ARG A 130 2.51 -4.57 -8.17
N ARG A 131 1.43 -5.21 -7.73
CA ARG A 131 0.71 -6.23 -8.53
C ARG A 131 0.09 -5.63 -9.79
N GLN A 132 -0.49 -4.45 -9.70
CA GLN A 132 -1.09 -3.76 -10.86
C GLN A 132 -0.03 -3.31 -11.89
N ARG A 133 1.15 -2.86 -11.44
CA ARG A 133 2.25 -2.45 -12.33
C ARG A 133 3.10 -3.61 -12.84
N GLY A 134 3.32 -4.63 -12.02
CA GLY A 134 4.09 -5.84 -12.37
C GLY A 134 3.27 -6.91 -13.09
N GLY A 135 1.94 -6.79 -13.09
CA GLY A 135 1.01 -7.71 -13.73
C GLY A 135 0.68 -7.37 -15.18
N ARG A 136 1.56 -6.68 -15.92
CA ARG A 136 1.49 -6.74 -17.38
C ARG A 136 2.11 -8.10 -17.75
N PRO A 137 1.35 -9.10 -18.23
CA PRO A 137 1.97 -10.29 -18.76
C PRO A 137 2.93 -9.81 -19.86
N ALA A 138 4.21 -10.11 -19.69
CA ALA A 138 5.12 -10.13 -20.83
C ALA A 138 4.40 -11.00 -21.86
N ALA A 139 4.07 -10.41 -23.01
CA ALA A 139 3.55 -11.18 -24.12
C ALA A 139 4.52 -12.35 -24.33
N PRO A 140 4.03 -13.58 -24.60
CA PRO A 140 4.92 -14.69 -24.87
C PRO A 140 5.82 -14.29 -26.04
N GLU A 141 7.13 -14.27 -25.78
CA GLU A 141 8.14 -14.11 -26.80
C GLU A 141 7.93 -15.21 -27.84
N GLY A 142 7.44 -14.82 -29.01
CA GLY A 142 7.52 -15.63 -30.21
C GLY A 142 8.99 -15.82 -30.60
N PRO A 143 9.32 -16.90 -31.32
CA PRO A 143 10.69 -17.33 -31.51
C PRO A 143 11.49 -16.28 -32.29
N ALA A 144 12.72 -16.06 -31.82
CA ALA A 144 13.73 -15.23 -32.42
C ALA A 144 13.87 -15.53 -33.93
N CYS A 145 13.77 -14.49 -34.76
CA CYS A 145 14.33 -14.53 -36.09
C CYS A 145 15.34 -13.40 -36.21
N SER A 146 16.60 -13.81 -36.20
CA SER A 146 17.77 -13.01 -36.47
C SER A 146 17.72 -12.48 -37.90
N THR A 147 17.70 -11.17 -38.05
CA THR A 147 18.25 -10.54 -39.26
C THR A 147 18.72 -9.13 -38.91
N THR A 148 20.04 -8.98 -38.86
CA THR A 148 20.71 -7.70 -39.05
C THR A 148 20.41 -7.19 -40.47
N PRO A 149 20.47 -5.87 -40.69
CA PRO A 149 21.68 -5.39 -41.34
C PRO A 149 22.26 -4.12 -40.70
N SER A 150 23.58 -4.09 -40.71
CA SER A 150 24.44 -2.95 -40.43
C SER A 150 24.26 -1.86 -41.50
N GLY A 151 24.36 -0.57 -41.12
CA GLY A 151 24.54 0.50 -42.10
C GLY A 151 24.28 1.93 -41.61
N SER A 152 25.32 2.57 -41.09
CA SER A 152 25.69 4.00 -41.21
C SER A 152 24.72 5.16 -40.85
N ALA A 153 25.09 5.83 -39.75
CA ALA A 153 25.43 7.26 -39.61
C ALA A 153 24.70 8.37 -40.41
N ASN A 154 24.35 9.41 -39.62
CA ASN A 154 24.32 10.86 -39.89
C ASN A 154 22.98 11.58 -40.19
N HIS A 155 22.58 12.36 -39.18
CA HIS A 155 22.26 13.80 -39.18
C HIS A 155 21.22 14.45 -40.14
N ARG A 156 20.33 15.22 -39.47
CA ARG A 156 19.65 16.50 -39.84
C ARG A 156 18.33 16.47 -40.63
N SER A 157 17.34 17.12 -40.00
CA SER A 157 15.98 17.55 -40.39
C SER A 157 15.95 18.67 -41.46
N PRO A 158 14.83 19.39 -41.74
CA PRO A 158 13.42 19.03 -42.08
C PRO A 158 12.84 19.86 -43.27
N THR A 159 12.02 19.34 -44.22
CA THR A 159 11.21 20.22 -45.13
C THR A 159 10.04 19.50 -45.85
N GLU A 160 8.79 19.99 -45.65
CA GLU A 160 7.58 19.91 -46.52
C GLU A 160 7.65 21.04 -47.61
N PRO A 161 6.84 21.18 -48.71
CA PRO A 161 5.44 20.70 -48.96
C PRO A 161 4.97 20.36 -50.45
N HIS A 162 3.87 19.57 -50.60
CA HIS A 162 2.73 19.63 -51.59
C HIS A 162 2.93 19.34 -53.13
N PRO A 163 1.90 19.15 -54.05
CA PRO A 163 0.46 18.70 -54.00
C PRO A 163 -0.10 17.76 -55.17
N HIS A 164 -1.18 16.95 -54.90
CA HIS A 164 -2.33 16.39 -55.73
C HIS A 164 -2.14 15.56 -57.06
N PRO A 165 -3.12 14.77 -57.63
CA PRO A 165 -4.59 14.66 -57.40
C PRO A 165 -5.22 13.20 -57.36
N ARG A 166 -6.57 13.16 -57.33
CA ARG A 166 -7.54 12.08 -57.01
C ARG A 166 -7.67 10.92 -58.02
N THR A 167 -8.04 9.72 -57.55
CA THR A 167 -9.08 8.86 -58.16
C THR A 167 -9.86 8.04 -57.12
N ASP A 168 -11.15 7.99 -57.37
CA ASP A 168 -12.28 7.33 -56.70
C ASP A 168 -12.30 5.83 -57.06
N ARG A 169 -12.48 4.92 -56.09
CA ARG A 169 -13.08 3.58 -56.26
C ARG A 169 -13.42 2.96 -54.89
N GLU A 170 -14.71 2.96 -54.58
CA GLU A 170 -15.38 2.12 -53.59
C GLU A 170 -15.35 0.64 -54.03
N VAL A 171 -14.97 -0.31 -53.14
CA VAL A 171 -15.59 -1.65 -52.95
C VAL A 171 -15.15 -2.18 -51.57
N GLU A 172 -16.06 -2.23 -50.59
CA GLU A 172 -15.97 -3.13 -49.42
C GLU A 172 -16.25 -4.57 -49.88
N PRO A 173 -15.57 -5.61 -49.34
CA PRO A 173 -16.17 -6.30 -48.20
C PRO A 173 -15.20 -6.96 -47.20
N MET A 174 -15.64 -7.00 -45.94
CA MET A 174 -15.29 -8.00 -44.91
C MET A 174 -13.84 -8.03 -44.41
N GLN A 175 -13.54 -7.21 -43.41
CA GLN A 175 -12.47 -7.56 -42.45
C GLN A 175 -12.88 -7.23 -41.01
N LEU A 176 -13.71 -8.11 -40.45
CA LEU A 176 -13.90 -8.27 -39.00
C LEU A 176 -12.55 -8.69 -38.39
N GLY A 177 -11.77 -7.73 -37.90
CA GLY A 177 -10.46 -8.06 -37.33
C GLY A 177 -9.67 -6.88 -36.76
N ARG A 178 -10.07 -6.40 -35.58
CA ARG A 178 -9.21 -5.68 -34.62
C ARG A 178 -8.48 -4.43 -35.14
N ALA A 179 -9.19 -3.44 -35.67
CA ALA A 179 -8.62 -2.12 -35.90
C ALA A 179 -8.68 -1.27 -34.61
N ARG A 180 -7.51 -0.88 -34.07
CA ARG A 180 -7.43 0.23 -33.11
C ARG A 180 -8.02 1.47 -33.82
N LEU A 181 -9.05 2.08 -33.23
CA LEU A 181 -9.55 3.38 -33.68
C LEU A 181 -8.39 4.34 -33.89
N THR A 182 -8.31 4.97 -35.06
CA THR A 182 -7.38 6.07 -35.28
C THR A 182 -7.66 7.19 -34.27
N PRO A 183 -6.65 7.97 -33.86
CA PRO A 183 -6.85 9.09 -32.94
C PRO A 183 -7.89 10.09 -33.46
N GLU A 184 -8.01 10.25 -34.78
CA GLU A 184 -9.03 11.08 -35.44
C GLU A 184 -10.44 10.51 -35.23
N GLU A 185 -10.65 9.21 -35.49
CA GLU A 185 -11.95 8.55 -35.31
C GLU A 185 -12.34 8.49 -33.82
N ARG A 186 -11.36 8.36 -32.92
CA ARG A 186 -11.58 8.47 -31.48
C ARG A 186 -12.08 9.87 -31.10
N ARG A 187 -11.45 10.93 -31.58
CA ARG A 187 -11.87 12.30 -31.27
C ARG A 187 -13.26 12.59 -31.80
N LYS A 188 -13.57 12.14 -33.03
CA LYS A 188 -14.89 12.29 -33.64
C LYS A 188 -15.97 11.59 -32.81
N ARG A 189 -15.76 10.32 -32.44
CA ARG A 189 -16.70 9.57 -31.59
C ARG A 189 -16.87 10.18 -30.20
N GLN A 190 -15.82 10.78 -29.65
CA GLN A 190 -15.90 11.49 -28.37
C GLN A 190 -16.78 12.74 -28.45
N LEU A 191 -16.62 13.54 -29.52
CA LEU A 191 -17.41 14.75 -29.73
C LEU A 191 -18.89 14.41 -30.01
N GLU A 192 -19.12 13.33 -30.75
CA GLU A 192 -20.47 12.88 -31.13
C GLU A 192 -21.14 11.98 -30.06
N GLY A 193 -20.47 11.70 -28.93
CA GLY A 193 -21.01 10.86 -27.86
C GLY A 193 -21.28 9.40 -28.27
N ARG A 194 -20.48 8.87 -29.20
CA ARG A 194 -20.61 7.52 -29.76
C ARG A 194 -19.74 6.52 -29.02
N CYS A 195 -20.23 5.29 -28.92
CA CYS A 195 -19.52 4.17 -28.33
C CYS A 195 -18.22 3.87 -29.10
N PHE A 196 -17.10 3.80 -28.38
CA PHE A 196 -15.81 3.46 -29.00
C PHE A 196 -15.67 1.99 -29.41
N TYR A 197 -16.70 1.16 -29.20
CA TYR A 197 -16.70 -0.24 -29.64
C TYR A 197 -17.56 -0.43 -30.89
N CYS A 198 -18.87 -0.19 -30.80
CA CYS A 198 -19.79 -0.38 -31.93
C CYS A 198 -20.08 0.89 -32.75
N GLY A 199 -19.73 2.09 -32.25
CA GLY A 199 -20.00 3.35 -32.95
C GLY A 199 -21.40 3.95 -32.76
N GLU A 200 -22.29 3.32 -31.99
CA GLU A 200 -23.64 3.85 -31.71
C GLU A 200 -23.66 4.91 -30.60
N ILE A 201 -24.60 5.86 -30.70
CA ILE A 201 -24.87 6.87 -29.67
C ILE A 201 -25.68 6.28 -28.50
N GLY A 202 -25.53 6.87 -27.31
CA GLY A 202 -26.36 6.54 -26.14
C GLY A 202 -25.74 5.55 -25.14
N HIS A 203 -24.56 5.00 -25.42
CA HIS A 203 -23.84 4.15 -24.48
C HIS A 203 -22.31 4.26 -24.65
N LEU A 204 -21.55 3.88 -23.62
CA LEU A 204 -20.09 3.82 -23.66
C LEU A 204 -19.62 2.37 -23.83
N VAL A 205 -18.34 2.16 -24.12
CA VAL A 205 -17.76 0.80 -24.29
C VAL A 205 -18.07 -0.14 -23.14
N ILE A 206 -18.26 0.39 -21.93
CA ILE A 206 -18.58 -0.35 -20.71
C ILE A 206 -20.00 -0.94 -20.78
N SER A 207 -20.94 -0.23 -21.41
CA SER A 207 -22.34 -0.62 -21.58
C SER A 207 -22.67 -1.03 -23.02
N CYS A 208 -21.67 -1.44 -23.80
CA CYS A 208 -21.87 -1.81 -25.20
C CYS A 208 -22.49 -3.21 -25.33
N PRO A 209 -23.69 -3.34 -25.92
CA PRO A 209 -24.36 -4.64 -26.07
C PRO A 209 -23.60 -5.59 -27.00
N ALA A 210 -22.78 -5.05 -27.91
CA ALA A 210 -21.93 -5.85 -28.79
C ALA A 210 -20.72 -6.48 -28.06
N LYS A 211 -20.39 -6.05 -26.83
CA LYS A 211 -19.26 -6.56 -26.04
C LYS A 211 -19.63 -7.75 -25.15
N GLY A 212 -20.92 -8.00 -24.95
CA GLY A 212 -21.44 -9.12 -24.19
C GLY A 212 -22.78 -9.53 -24.75
N SER A 213 -22.80 -10.53 -25.63
CA SER A 213 -24.04 -11.22 -26.01
C SER A 213 -24.58 -11.97 -24.79
N ILE A 214 -25.35 -11.28 -23.96
CA ILE A 214 -26.40 -11.89 -23.15
C ILE A 214 -27.67 -11.15 -23.52
N SER A 215 -28.44 -11.76 -24.41
CA SER A 215 -29.83 -11.40 -24.66
C SER A 215 -30.59 -11.49 -23.34
N PHE A 216 -30.92 -10.36 -22.74
CA PHE A 216 -31.96 -10.29 -21.72
C PHE A 216 -33.22 -9.70 -22.33
N VAL A 217 -34.22 -10.57 -22.36
CA VAL A 217 -35.61 -10.34 -22.73
C VAL A 217 -36.14 -9.11 -22.00
N THR A 218 -36.88 -8.28 -22.73
CA THR A 218 -37.66 -7.16 -22.22
C THR A 218 -38.67 -7.64 -21.18
N VAL A 219 -38.39 -7.40 -19.89
CA VAL A 219 -39.43 -7.44 -18.87
C VAL A 219 -40.18 -6.12 -18.94
N ARG A 220 -41.36 -6.16 -19.57
CA ARG A 220 -42.39 -5.12 -19.47
C ARG A 220 -42.83 -5.05 -18.00
N VAL A 221 -42.55 -3.94 -17.33
CA VAL A 221 -43.14 -3.62 -16.03
C VAL A 221 -44.51 -2.99 -16.28
N PRO A 222 -45.64 -3.58 -15.85
CA PRO A 222 -46.93 -2.91 -15.89
C PRO A 222 -47.00 -1.82 -14.80
N PRO A 223 -47.78 -0.74 -15.02
CA PRO A 223 -47.83 0.39 -14.11
C PRO A 223 -48.61 0.08 -12.83
N ALA A 224 -48.24 0.81 -11.78
CA ALA A 224 -48.79 0.75 -10.43
C ALA A 224 -50.34 0.82 -10.42
N PHE A 225 -50.96 -0.07 -9.64
CA PHE A 225 -52.33 0.09 -9.20
C PHE A 225 -52.35 0.54 -7.74
N VAL A 226 -53.01 1.68 -7.54
CA VAL A 226 -53.32 2.31 -6.26
C VAL A 226 -54.57 1.62 -5.68
N LEU A 227 -54.61 1.48 -4.35
CA LEU A 227 -55.72 1.82 -3.41
C LEU A 227 -55.89 0.79 -2.27
N CYS A 228 -55.41 1.22 -1.08
CA CYS A 228 -56.17 1.45 0.16
C CYS A 228 -56.91 0.30 0.91
N PRO A 229 -57.23 0.51 2.21
CA PRO A 229 -57.00 -0.46 3.30
C PRO A 229 -58.27 -1.13 3.83
N ALA A 230 -58.13 -2.16 4.66
CA ALA A 230 -59.13 -2.53 5.65
C ALA A 230 -58.54 -3.28 6.85
N SER A 231 -58.81 -2.74 8.02
CA SER A 231 -58.66 -3.27 9.37
C SER A 231 -59.46 -4.56 9.62
N ALA A 232 -58.99 -5.43 10.52
CA ALA A 232 -59.76 -5.94 11.67
C ALA A 232 -58.95 -6.91 12.54
N THR A 233 -58.91 -6.62 13.84
CA THR A 233 -58.68 -7.50 15.01
C THR A 233 -59.84 -8.55 15.13
N PRO A 234 -59.90 -9.54 16.07
CA PRO A 234 -59.28 -9.57 17.40
C PRO A 234 -58.83 -10.93 18.00
N SER A 235 -58.14 -10.81 19.15
CA SER A 235 -58.22 -11.59 20.42
C SER A 235 -58.38 -13.11 20.41
N SER A 236 -57.51 -13.83 21.13
CA SER A 236 -57.79 -14.30 22.51
C SER A 236 -56.61 -15.07 23.13
N LYS A 237 -56.62 -15.04 24.47
CA LYS A 237 -55.70 -15.52 25.51
C LYS A 237 -55.72 -17.04 25.71
N PHE A 238 -54.65 -17.62 26.25
CA PHE A 238 -54.60 -18.48 27.48
C PHE A 238 -53.17 -19.06 27.65
N VAL A 239 -52.35 -18.64 28.63
CA VAL A 239 -52.11 -19.26 29.96
C VAL A 239 -51.92 -20.77 29.97
N SER A 240 -50.70 -21.20 30.31
CA SER A 240 -50.38 -22.17 31.39
C SER A 240 -48.95 -21.93 31.84
#